data_AF-A0A3D4UQT8-F1
#
_entry.id   AF-A0A3D4UQT8-F1
#
_cell.length_a   1.000
_cell.length_b   1.000
_cell.length_c   1.000
_cell.angle_alpha   90.00
_cell.angle_beta   90.00
_cell.angle_gamma   90.00
#
_symmetry.space_group_name_H-M   'P 1'
#
loop_
_entity.id
_entity.type
_entity.pdbx_description
1 polymer ?
#
loop_
_entity_poly.entity_id
_entity_poly.type
_entity_poly.pdbx_seq_one_letter_code
_entity_poly.pdbx_strand_id
1 'polypeptide(L)'
;MWPDVIEILRPYIDDIKIIQIGSLGEETIEGVDDHIPTTSLKQSSYIINNSLGHVGIDSVPVHIASALDKPVVGIYAHTYASTCCPLWNEKSKAITIESDRAGNKPSFSLQESPKTINLIKPEEIAQAVLDVLGINKTIKHKTLFIGPNYSASYVEVIPTQKTGVVAKLIDVRMDYAHNEQVLADIMQRTKVEVTTSRPIPESFLQSGRISKIIYKTDEFDQDFIQLIKNSSIPHVFVCLSPDNLSKEREKNFDTLISYFNKKELVESNKKRLKIENIEDIKIKSGKKIVCGDKTYDSYFDLNDRKDLTHFYIDLDYFRVYSEEDE
;
A
#
# COMPACT_ATOMS: atom_id res chain seq x y z
N MET A 1 -4.62 0.19 -5.87
CA MET A 1 -5.40 -0.42 -6.97
C MET A 1 -6.08 0.64 -7.81
N TRP A 2 -7.20 1.26 -7.42
CA TRP A 2 -7.90 2.21 -8.33
C TRP A 2 -7.04 3.38 -8.84
N PRO A 3 -6.24 4.07 -8.00
CA PRO A 3 -5.33 5.10 -8.50
C PRO A 3 -4.36 4.57 -9.55
N ASP A 4 -3.89 3.32 -9.37
CA ASP A 4 -3.00 2.67 -10.32
C ASP A 4 -3.69 2.33 -11.65
N VAL A 5 -4.95 1.88 -11.61
CA VAL A 5 -5.75 1.62 -12.81
C VAL A 5 -5.95 2.92 -13.59
N ILE A 6 -6.30 4.00 -12.89
CA ILE A 6 -6.54 5.32 -13.50
C ILE A 6 -5.26 5.85 -14.12
N GLU A 7 -4.15 5.82 -13.39
CA GLU A 7 -2.83 6.24 -13.86
C GLU A 7 -2.43 5.50 -15.15
N ILE A 8 -2.60 4.18 -15.20
CA ILE A 8 -2.28 3.36 -16.38
C ILE A 8 -3.24 3.65 -17.54
N LEU A 9 -4.53 3.82 -17.26
CA LEU A 9 -5.55 4.04 -18.27
C LEU A 9 -5.42 5.42 -18.93
N ARG A 10 -4.96 6.42 -18.17
CA ARG A 10 -5.06 7.83 -18.55
C ARG A 10 -4.39 8.21 -19.87
N PRO A 11 -3.19 7.69 -20.22
CA PRO A 11 -2.58 7.97 -21.52
C PRO A 11 -3.37 7.40 -22.72
N TYR A 12 -4.30 6.47 -22.49
CA TYR A 12 -5.01 5.74 -23.54
C TYR A 12 -6.43 6.23 -23.77
N ILE A 13 -7.04 6.85 -22.77
CA ILE A 13 -8.36 7.47 -22.87
C ILE A 13 -8.14 8.97 -23.12
N ASP A 14 -8.59 9.49 -24.25
CA ASP A 14 -8.32 10.87 -24.67
C ASP A 14 -9.08 11.88 -23.76
N ASP A 15 -10.05 12.64 -24.29
CA ASP A 15 -10.85 13.59 -23.49
C ASP A 15 -11.94 12.94 -22.61
N ILE A 16 -11.87 11.61 -22.40
CA ILE A 16 -12.88 10.88 -21.62
C ILE A 16 -12.67 11.16 -20.14
N LYS A 17 -13.71 11.68 -19.47
CA LYS A 17 -13.67 11.93 -18.04
C LYS A 17 -13.92 10.66 -17.22
N ILE A 18 -13.14 10.48 -16.15
CA ILE A 18 -13.33 9.46 -15.13
C ILE A 18 -14.01 10.11 -13.93
N ILE A 19 -15.23 9.66 -13.62
CA ILE A 19 -16.03 10.18 -12.53
C ILE A 19 -16.22 9.08 -11.49
N GLN A 20 -15.86 9.36 -10.24
CA GLN A 20 -16.22 8.52 -9.10
C GLN A 20 -17.67 8.82 -8.69
N ILE A 21 -18.47 7.78 -8.53
CA ILE A 21 -19.77 7.85 -7.87
C ILE A 21 -19.73 6.97 -6.63
N GLY A 22 -20.39 7.40 -5.56
CA GLY A 22 -20.32 6.73 -4.27
C GLY A 22 -21.07 7.47 -3.19
N SER A 23 -21.00 6.99 -1.96
CA SER A 23 -21.67 7.61 -0.82
C SER A 23 -20.99 8.93 -0.43
N LEU A 24 -21.75 9.83 0.19
CA LEU A 24 -21.19 11.05 0.77
C LEU A 24 -20.16 10.70 1.86
N GLY A 25 -18.97 11.31 1.78
CA GLY A 25 -17.88 11.10 2.74
C GLY A 25 -16.94 9.95 2.39
N GLU A 26 -17.15 9.25 1.27
CA GLU A 26 -16.13 8.36 0.71
C GLU A 26 -14.88 9.15 0.30
N GLU A 27 -13.72 8.54 0.52
CA GLU A 27 -12.46 9.11 0.09
C GLU A 27 -12.43 9.20 -1.44
N THR A 28 -12.06 10.38 -1.96
CA THR A 28 -11.91 10.57 -3.39
C THR A 28 -10.70 9.77 -3.87
N ILE A 29 -10.93 8.92 -4.86
CA ILE A 29 -9.89 8.14 -5.51
C ILE A 29 -8.97 9.10 -6.26
N GLU A 30 -7.67 9.03 -5.97
CA GLU A 30 -6.67 9.81 -6.67
C GLU A 30 -6.70 9.55 -8.18
N GLY A 31 -6.68 10.63 -8.98
CA GLY A 31 -6.65 10.59 -10.44
C GLY A 31 -8.00 10.71 -11.15
N VAL A 32 -9.13 10.64 -10.43
CA VAL A 32 -10.45 10.92 -11.03
C VAL A 32 -10.62 12.40 -11.31
N ASP A 33 -11.43 12.75 -12.32
CA ASP A 33 -11.72 14.15 -12.65
C ASP A 33 -12.69 14.79 -11.67
N ASP A 34 -13.62 13.99 -11.14
CA ASP A 34 -14.61 14.46 -10.17
C ASP A 34 -15.12 13.30 -9.31
N HIS A 35 -15.57 13.62 -8.10
CA HIS A 35 -16.32 12.71 -7.24
C HIS A 35 -17.71 13.30 -7.04
N ILE A 36 -18.72 12.58 -7.52
CA ILE A 36 -20.13 12.95 -7.40
C ILE A 36 -20.80 12.03 -6.37
N PRO A 37 -21.00 12.48 -5.13
CA PRO A 37 -21.74 11.72 -4.14
C PRO A 37 -23.17 11.49 -4.60
N THR A 38 -23.64 10.26 -4.49
CA THR A 38 -25.03 9.90 -4.75
C THR A 38 -25.71 9.46 -3.45
N THR A 39 -26.91 9.99 -3.20
CA THR A 39 -27.72 9.68 -2.01
C THR A 39 -28.88 8.75 -2.34
N SER A 40 -29.03 8.34 -3.61
CA SER A 40 -30.08 7.44 -4.06
C SER A 40 -29.66 6.65 -5.31
N LEU A 41 -30.23 5.46 -5.48
CA LEU A 41 -30.02 4.67 -6.70
C LEU A 41 -30.45 5.43 -7.97
N LYS A 42 -31.46 6.29 -7.89
CA LYS A 42 -31.92 7.12 -9.03
C LYS A 42 -30.83 8.07 -9.53
N GLN A 43 -30.06 8.68 -8.62
CA GLN A 43 -28.94 9.55 -8.98
C GLN A 43 -27.80 8.76 -9.61
N SER A 44 -27.41 7.63 -9.01
CA SER A 44 -26.41 6.73 -9.59
C SER A 44 -26.83 6.25 -10.98
N SER A 45 -28.08 5.81 -11.15
CA SER A 45 -28.63 5.39 -12.44
C SER A 45 -28.64 6.53 -13.46
N TYR A 46 -28.97 7.76 -13.06
CA TYR A 46 -28.93 8.91 -13.97
C TYR A 46 -27.52 9.17 -14.49
N ILE A 47 -26.51 9.15 -13.60
CA ILE A 47 -25.11 9.36 -14.00
C ILE A 47 -24.64 8.23 -14.93
N ILE A 48 -24.88 6.97 -14.54
CA ILE A 48 -24.51 5.78 -15.34
C ILE A 48 -25.21 5.79 -16.71
N ASN A 49 -26.48 6.17 -16.77
CA ASN A 49 -27.21 6.24 -18.05
C ASN A 49 -26.61 7.27 -19.02
N ASN A 50 -25.97 8.30 -18.48
CA ASN A 50 -25.33 9.37 -19.27
C ASN A 50 -23.80 9.18 -19.41
N SER A 51 -23.24 8.05 -18.97
CA SER A 51 -21.83 7.72 -19.18
C SER A 51 -21.59 6.86 -20.44
N LEU A 52 -20.32 6.79 -20.85
CA LEU A 52 -19.85 5.87 -21.91
C LEU A 52 -19.81 4.42 -21.44
N GLY A 53 -19.53 4.19 -20.16
CA GLY A 53 -19.46 2.88 -19.52
C GLY A 53 -19.32 3.00 -18.01
N HIS A 54 -19.23 1.87 -17.33
CA HIS A 54 -19.05 1.79 -15.89
C HIS A 54 -18.03 0.70 -15.53
N VAL A 55 -17.15 0.97 -14.57
CA VAL A 55 -16.18 0.02 -14.05
C VAL A 55 -16.27 0.00 -12.53
N GLY A 56 -16.32 -1.19 -11.94
CA GLY A 56 -16.52 -1.31 -10.50
C GLY A 56 -16.40 -2.73 -9.98
N ILE A 57 -16.35 -2.85 -8.65
CA ILE A 57 -16.49 -4.13 -7.95
C ILE A 57 -17.93 -4.63 -8.01
N ASP A 58 -18.16 -5.89 -7.65
CA ASP A 58 -19.51 -6.42 -7.43
C ASP A 58 -20.31 -5.55 -6.44
N SER A 59 -21.13 -4.68 -7.00
CA SER A 59 -21.89 -3.65 -6.30
C SER A 59 -23.04 -3.18 -7.19
N VAL A 60 -24.03 -2.55 -6.58
CA VAL A 60 -25.26 -2.13 -7.27
C VAL A 60 -25.02 -1.31 -8.56
N PRO A 61 -24.05 -0.37 -8.63
CA PRO A 61 -23.74 0.37 -9.86
C PRO A 61 -23.40 -0.49 -11.09
N VAL A 62 -22.66 -1.59 -10.91
CA VAL A 62 -22.31 -2.53 -11.99
C VAL A 62 -23.56 -3.18 -12.58
N HIS A 63 -24.50 -3.56 -11.71
CA HIS A 63 -25.78 -4.16 -12.10
C HIS A 63 -26.72 -3.15 -12.77
N ILE A 64 -26.74 -1.90 -12.28
CA ILE A 64 -27.51 -0.82 -12.92
C ILE A 64 -26.98 -0.54 -14.33
N ALA A 65 -25.66 -0.47 -14.51
CA ALA A 65 -25.05 -0.26 -15.82
C ALA A 65 -25.41 -1.38 -16.80
N SER A 66 -25.39 -2.64 -16.33
CA SER A 66 -25.87 -3.79 -17.10
C SER A 66 -27.33 -3.66 -17.51
N ALA A 67 -28.23 -3.31 -16.58
CA ALA A 67 -29.66 -3.14 -16.84
C ALA A 67 -29.98 -1.99 -17.81
N LEU A 68 -29.09 -1.00 -17.91
CA LEU A 68 -29.18 0.12 -18.85
C LEU A 68 -28.43 -0.15 -20.18
N ASP A 69 -27.97 -1.38 -20.39
CA ASP A 69 -27.20 -1.82 -21.56
C ASP A 69 -25.95 -0.95 -21.85
N LYS A 70 -25.28 -0.53 -20.76
CA LYS A 70 -24.02 0.19 -20.83
C LYS A 70 -22.83 -0.78 -20.87
N PRO A 71 -21.71 -0.38 -21.51
CA PRO A 71 -20.41 -1.03 -21.33
C PRO A 71 -20.02 -1.16 -19.85
N VAL A 72 -19.62 -2.35 -19.42
CA VAL A 72 -19.31 -2.69 -18.03
C VAL A 72 -18.01 -3.48 -17.91
N VAL A 73 -17.16 -3.06 -16.97
CA VAL A 73 -16.09 -3.91 -16.42
C VAL A 73 -16.43 -4.22 -14.96
N GLY A 74 -16.77 -5.49 -14.68
CA GLY A 74 -17.12 -5.95 -13.32
C GLY A 74 -15.96 -6.73 -12.69
N ILE A 75 -15.56 -6.34 -11.48
CA ILE A 75 -14.42 -6.93 -10.76
C ILE A 75 -14.91 -7.79 -9.59
N TYR A 76 -14.49 -9.06 -9.57
CA TYR A 76 -14.95 -10.07 -8.62
C TYR A 76 -13.77 -10.64 -7.82
N ALA A 77 -13.68 -10.26 -6.55
CA ALA A 77 -12.58 -10.66 -5.68
C ALA A 77 -12.98 -11.71 -4.63
N HIS A 78 -14.12 -11.51 -3.96
CA HIS A 78 -14.54 -12.33 -2.81
C HIS A 78 -15.67 -13.31 -3.16
N THR A 79 -16.24 -13.23 -4.36
CA THR A 79 -17.32 -14.10 -4.88
C THR A 79 -16.98 -14.53 -6.31
N TYR A 80 -17.58 -15.62 -6.80
CA TYR A 80 -17.43 -16.02 -8.20
C TYR A 80 -18.21 -15.08 -9.13
N ALA A 81 -17.61 -14.64 -10.24
CA ALA A 81 -18.30 -13.83 -11.24
C ALA A 81 -19.56 -14.54 -11.76
N SER A 82 -19.50 -15.86 -11.94
CA SER A 82 -20.64 -16.68 -12.38
C SER A 82 -21.88 -16.61 -11.47
N THR A 83 -21.73 -16.14 -10.23
CA THR A 83 -22.83 -16.01 -9.26
C THR A 83 -23.65 -14.75 -9.47
N CYS A 84 -23.01 -13.67 -9.93
CA CYS A 84 -23.54 -12.32 -9.86
C CYS A 84 -22.90 -11.40 -10.92
N CYS A 85 -22.57 -11.93 -12.10
CA CYS A 85 -22.06 -11.11 -13.19
C CYS A 85 -23.18 -10.20 -13.77
N PRO A 86 -22.81 -9.17 -14.55
CA PRO A 86 -23.78 -8.40 -15.34
C PRO A 86 -24.59 -9.34 -16.25
N LEU A 87 -25.93 -9.33 -16.13
CA LEU A 87 -26.81 -10.27 -16.85
C LEU A 87 -27.62 -9.64 -17.99
N TRP A 88 -27.85 -8.33 -17.97
CA TRP A 88 -28.88 -7.69 -18.79
C TRP A 88 -28.36 -6.94 -20.01
N ASN A 89 -27.07 -6.64 -20.06
CA ASN A 89 -26.45 -6.02 -21.22
C ASN A 89 -26.10 -7.05 -22.29
N GLU A 90 -25.87 -6.57 -23.52
CA GLU A 90 -25.28 -7.40 -24.56
C GLU A 90 -23.96 -8.01 -24.08
N LYS A 91 -23.72 -9.29 -24.37
CA LYS A 91 -22.51 -10.00 -23.90
C LYS A 91 -21.21 -9.31 -24.32
N SER A 92 -21.20 -8.66 -25.48
CA SER A 92 -20.08 -7.86 -26.00
C SER A 92 -19.77 -6.61 -25.17
N LYS A 93 -20.71 -6.15 -24.34
CA LYS A 93 -20.61 -4.95 -23.52
C LYS A 93 -20.26 -5.25 -22.07
N ALA A 94 -20.00 -6.51 -21.68
CA ALA A 94 -19.56 -6.84 -20.32
C ALA A 94 -18.27 -7.63 -20.36
N ILE A 95 -17.28 -7.16 -19.61
CA ILE A 95 -16.07 -7.90 -19.27
C ILE A 95 -16.07 -8.12 -17.76
N THR A 96 -15.91 -9.37 -17.34
CA THR A 96 -15.77 -9.74 -15.93
C THR A 96 -14.34 -10.14 -15.64
N ILE A 97 -13.72 -9.51 -14.66
CA ILE A 97 -12.38 -9.86 -14.17
C ILE A 97 -12.55 -10.52 -12.81
N GLU A 98 -11.99 -11.71 -12.66
CA GLU A 98 -12.02 -12.44 -11.41
C GLU A 98 -10.60 -12.61 -10.86
N SER A 99 -10.44 -12.38 -9.56
CA SER A 99 -9.18 -12.65 -8.86
C SER A 99 -8.84 -14.14 -8.96
N ASP A 100 -7.57 -14.46 -9.22
CA ASP A 100 -7.06 -15.83 -9.17
C ASP A 100 -7.08 -16.41 -7.74
N ARG A 101 -7.13 -15.53 -6.72
CA ARG A 101 -7.15 -15.85 -5.28
C ARG A 101 -5.96 -16.71 -4.87
N ALA A 102 -4.87 -16.66 -5.63
CA ALA A 102 -3.73 -17.58 -5.52
C ALA A 102 -4.16 -19.06 -5.51
N GLY A 103 -5.19 -19.42 -6.28
CA GLY A 103 -5.74 -20.77 -6.39
C GLY A 103 -6.76 -21.17 -5.30
N ASN A 104 -7.10 -20.27 -4.38
CA ASN A 104 -8.09 -20.54 -3.33
C ASN A 104 -9.54 -20.28 -3.79
N LYS A 105 -10.50 -20.76 -3.00
CA LYS A 105 -11.93 -20.46 -3.20
C LYS A 105 -12.28 -19.06 -2.68
N PRO A 106 -13.36 -18.41 -3.20
CA PRO A 106 -13.95 -17.21 -2.63
C PRO A 106 -14.22 -17.33 -1.14
N SER A 107 -14.01 -16.23 -0.42
CA SER A 107 -14.40 -16.09 0.97
C SER A 107 -15.89 -15.87 1.17
N PHE A 108 -16.58 -15.33 0.15
CA PHE A 108 -17.96 -14.81 0.22
C PHE A 108 -18.16 -13.79 1.34
N SER A 109 -17.08 -13.11 1.75
CA SER A 109 -17.05 -12.15 2.85
C SER A 109 -16.70 -10.76 2.34
N LEU A 110 -17.33 -9.74 2.91
CA LEU A 110 -16.94 -8.34 2.70
C LEU A 110 -15.60 -8.01 3.37
N GLN A 111 -15.16 -8.84 4.32
CA GLN A 111 -13.87 -8.74 4.99
C GLN A 111 -12.99 -9.92 4.61
N GLU A 112 -11.87 -9.63 3.95
CA GLU A 112 -10.90 -10.63 3.52
C GLU A 112 -9.52 -10.32 4.08
N SER A 113 -8.81 -11.37 4.51
CA SER A 113 -7.42 -11.33 4.91
C SER A 113 -6.72 -12.58 4.37
N PRO A 114 -5.92 -12.48 3.30
CA PRO A 114 -5.55 -11.26 2.57
C PRO A 114 -6.70 -10.72 1.69
N LYS A 115 -6.62 -9.43 1.31
CA LYS A 115 -7.53 -8.84 0.32
C LYS A 115 -7.20 -9.38 -1.07
N THR A 116 -8.03 -10.29 -1.58
CA THR A 116 -7.79 -10.99 -2.85
C THR A 116 -7.91 -10.08 -4.06
N ILE A 117 -8.67 -8.98 -3.96
CA ILE A 117 -8.75 -7.97 -5.03
C ILE A 117 -7.39 -7.40 -5.44
N ASN A 118 -6.43 -7.36 -4.51
CA ASN A 118 -5.08 -6.87 -4.76
C ASN A 118 -4.22 -7.83 -5.61
N LEU A 119 -4.73 -9.03 -5.92
CA LEU A 119 -4.08 -9.98 -6.83
C LEU A 119 -4.40 -9.70 -8.30
N ILE A 120 -5.43 -8.89 -8.56
CA ILE A 120 -5.79 -8.46 -9.90
C ILE A 120 -4.82 -7.35 -10.31
N LYS A 121 -4.21 -7.51 -11.48
CA LYS A 121 -3.24 -6.53 -11.97
C LYS A 121 -3.95 -5.28 -12.49
N PRO A 122 -3.50 -4.07 -12.12
CA PRO A 122 -4.15 -2.83 -12.57
C PRO A 122 -4.26 -2.70 -14.09
N GLU A 123 -3.25 -3.16 -14.84
CA GLU A 123 -3.26 -3.13 -16.31
C GLU A 123 -4.35 -4.00 -16.94
N GLU A 124 -4.76 -5.11 -16.29
CA GLU A 124 -5.82 -5.98 -16.81
C GLU A 124 -7.18 -5.26 -16.75
N ILE A 125 -7.40 -4.49 -15.68
CA ILE A 125 -8.60 -3.66 -15.53
C ILE A 125 -8.57 -2.52 -16.56
N ALA A 126 -7.41 -1.85 -16.71
CA ALA A 126 -7.28 -0.76 -17.68
C ALA A 126 -7.54 -1.25 -19.11
N GLN A 127 -6.95 -2.38 -19.51
CA GLN A 127 -7.19 -2.97 -20.83
C GLN A 127 -8.66 -3.34 -21.04
N ALA A 128 -9.31 -3.97 -20.05
CA ALA A 128 -10.73 -4.30 -20.14
C ALA A 128 -11.62 -3.05 -20.32
N VAL A 129 -11.24 -1.91 -19.73
CA VAL A 129 -11.96 -0.65 -19.95
C VAL A 129 -11.81 -0.19 -21.39
N LEU A 130 -10.61 -0.25 -21.99
CA LEU A 130 -10.41 0.08 -23.40
C LEU A 130 -11.23 -0.85 -24.30
N ASP A 131 -11.17 -2.16 -24.04
CA ASP A 131 -11.85 -3.19 -24.82
C ASP A 131 -13.37 -3.00 -24.83
N VAL A 132 -13.97 -2.78 -23.66
CA VAL A 132 -15.44 -2.62 -23.56
C VAL A 132 -15.94 -1.29 -24.16
N LEU A 133 -15.06 -0.28 -24.21
CA LEU A 133 -15.34 1.00 -24.88
C LEU A 133 -15.03 0.97 -26.38
N GLY A 134 -14.46 -0.13 -26.90
CA GLY A 134 -14.06 -0.24 -28.31
C GLY A 134 -12.87 0.64 -28.69
N ILE A 135 -12.02 1.00 -27.72
CA ILE A 135 -10.82 1.80 -27.96
C ILE A 135 -9.67 0.86 -28.34
N ASN A 136 -9.26 0.91 -29.61
CA ASN A 136 -8.22 0.05 -30.17
C ASN A 136 -6.80 0.51 -29.78
N LYS A 137 -6.48 0.46 -28.48
CA LYS A 137 -5.13 0.69 -27.94
C LYS A 137 -4.77 -0.46 -26.99
N THR A 138 -3.47 -0.74 -26.88
CA THR A 138 -2.94 -1.79 -26.00
C THR A 138 -2.18 -1.16 -24.84
N ILE A 139 -2.50 -1.58 -23.61
CA ILE A 139 -1.76 -1.20 -22.41
C ILE A 139 -0.37 -1.84 -22.46
N LYS A 140 0.67 -1.00 -22.43
CA LYS A 140 2.09 -1.41 -22.44
C LYS A 140 2.70 -1.51 -21.05
N HIS A 141 1.86 -1.58 -20.02
CA HIS A 141 2.24 -1.67 -18.62
C HIS A 141 2.20 -3.12 -18.16
N LYS A 142 3.28 -3.61 -17.55
CA LYS A 142 3.35 -4.99 -17.05
C LYS A 142 3.81 -5.03 -15.60
N THR A 143 2.90 -5.37 -14.71
CA THR A 143 3.20 -5.60 -13.30
C THR A 143 4.01 -6.89 -13.14
N LEU A 144 5.20 -6.75 -12.56
CA LEU A 144 6.12 -7.85 -12.24
C LEU A 144 5.91 -8.35 -10.81
N PHE A 145 5.59 -7.44 -9.88
CA PHE A 145 5.41 -7.77 -8.47
C PHE A 145 4.56 -6.72 -7.75
N ILE A 146 3.72 -7.17 -6.82
CA ILE A 146 2.99 -6.31 -5.87
C ILE A 146 3.30 -6.80 -4.46
N GLY A 147 3.97 -5.95 -3.68
CA GLY A 147 4.28 -6.22 -2.30
C GLY A 147 3.02 -6.23 -1.42
N PRO A 148 2.94 -7.12 -0.41
CA PRO A 148 1.77 -7.24 0.46
C PRO A 148 1.44 -5.96 1.22
N ASN A 149 2.42 -5.08 1.46
CA ASN A 149 2.27 -3.82 2.17
C ASN A 149 2.23 -2.59 1.24
N TYR A 150 2.16 -2.76 -0.08
CA TYR A 150 2.08 -1.66 -1.05
C TYR A 150 0.87 -0.74 -0.79
N SER A 151 -0.22 -1.25 -0.23
CA SER A 151 -1.43 -0.46 0.07
C SER A 151 -1.42 0.24 1.44
N ALA A 152 -0.36 0.09 2.24
CA ALA A 152 -0.36 0.51 3.64
C ALA A 152 -0.34 2.03 3.86
N SER A 153 0.06 2.83 2.86
CA SER A 153 0.23 4.30 2.94
C SER A 153 0.97 4.73 4.21
N TYR A 154 2.26 4.42 4.24
CA TYR A 154 3.12 4.53 5.42
C TYR A 154 4.14 5.66 5.24
N VAL A 155 4.36 6.50 6.26
CA VAL A 155 5.38 7.55 6.19
C VAL A 155 6.44 7.32 7.24
N GLU A 156 7.69 7.20 6.82
CA GLU A 156 8.86 7.19 7.70
C GLU A 156 9.52 8.56 7.71
N VAL A 157 9.90 9.04 8.88
CA VAL A 157 10.62 10.31 9.04
C VAL A 157 11.97 10.04 9.68
N ILE A 158 13.05 10.36 8.96
CA ILE A 158 14.40 10.37 9.53
C ILE A 158 14.61 11.76 10.14
N PRO A 159 14.74 11.89 11.47
CA PRO A 159 14.61 13.17 12.15
C PRO A 159 15.93 13.98 12.12
N THR A 160 16.47 14.25 10.94
CA THR A 160 17.69 15.07 10.76
C THR A 160 17.42 16.56 10.97
N GLN A 161 16.25 17.04 10.58
CA GLN A 161 15.80 18.43 10.74
C GLN A 161 14.27 18.47 10.90
N LYS A 162 13.73 19.61 11.35
CA LYS A 162 12.29 19.81 11.49
C LYS A 162 11.57 19.63 10.16
N THR A 163 10.39 19.02 10.20
CA THR A 163 9.57 18.76 9.01
C THR A 163 8.09 18.97 9.30
N GLY A 164 7.35 19.50 8.32
CA GLY A 164 5.92 19.80 8.41
C GLY A 164 5.00 18.62 8.04
N VAL A 165 5.54 17.39 7.97
CA VAL A 165 4.81 16.21 7.51
C VAL A 165 3.63 15.91 8.42
N VAL A 166 2.47 15.68 7.80
CA VAL A 166 1.25 15.20 8.44
C VAL A 166 0.77 14.00 7.66
N ALA A 167 0.69 12.85 8.32
CA ALA A 167 0.17 11.61 7.76
C ALA A 167 -0.56 10.82 8.84
N LYS A 168 -1.42 9.89 8.43
CA LYS A 168 -2.20 9.04 9.33
C LYS A 168 -1.31 8.11 10.17
N LEU A 169 -0.23 7.62 9.57
CA LEU A 169 0.73 6.74 10.20
C LEU A 169 2.14 7.25 9.90
N ILE A 170 2.81 7.73 10.94
CA ILE A 170 4.20 8.19 10.90
C ILE A 170 5.05 7.31 11.80
N ASP A 171 6.14 6.74 11.27
CA ASP A 171 7.22 6.14 12.05
C ASP A 171 8.44 7.05 12.04
N VAL A 172 8.87 7.48 13.23
CA VAL A 172 10.07 8.28 13.40
C VAL A 172 11.26 7.35 13.58
N ARG A 173 12.16 7.37 12.60
CA ARG A 173 13.33 6.50 12.46
C ARG A 173 14.53 7.05 13.26
N MET A 174 14.40 7.04 14.59
CA MET A 174 15.45 7.42 15.53
C MET A 174 16.69 6.51 15.43
N ASP A 175 16.52 5.30 14.89
CA ASP A 175 17.60 4.37 14.57
C ASP A 175 18.51 4.84 13.43
N TYR A 176 18.02 5.69 12.52
CA TYR A 176 18.84 6.31 11.47
C TYR A 176 19.45 7.65 11.90
N ALA A 177 18.71 8.47 12.65
CA ALA A 177 19.22 9.71 13.24
C ALA A 177 18.56 9.92 14.61
N HIS A 178 19.36 9.99 15.69
CA HIS A 178 18.81 10.14 17.04
C HIS A 178 18.71 11.62 17.42
N ASN A 179 17.57 12.25 17.10
CA ASN A 179 17.32 13.67 17.40
C ASN A 179 16.00 13.86 18.17
N GLU A 180 16.12 13.94 19.48
CA GLU A 180 14.99 14.03 20.40
C GLU A 180 14.21 15.35 20.27
N GLN A 181 14.87 16.44 19.86
CA GLN A 181 14.21 17.73 19.65
C GLN A 181 13.26 17.69 18.45
N VAL A 182 13.69 17.04 17.36
CA VAL A 182 12.85 16.86 16.17
C VAL A 182 11.72 15.86 16.44
N LEU A 183 12.00 14.78 17.16
CA LEU A 183 10.95 13.85 17.60
C LEU A 183 9.87 14.57 18.43
N ALA A 184 10.29 15.36 19.43
CA ALA A 184 9.36 16.13 20.26
C ALA A 184 8.51 17.11 19.43
N ASP A 185 9.11 17.77 18.43
CA ASP A 185 8.43 18.68 17.51
C ASP A 185 7.35 17.95 16.67
N ILE A 186 7.65 16.76 16.16
CA ILE A 186 6.68 15.94 15.41
C ILE A 186 5.54 15.47 16.32
N MET A 187 5.86 15.01 17.54
CA MET A 187 4.88 14.53 18.52
C MET A 187 3.87 15.60 18.98
N GLN A 188 4.19 16.89 18.81
CA GLN A 188 3.23 17.97 19.09
C GLN A 188 2.04 17.97 18.11
N ARG A 189 2.24 17.48 16.88
CA ARG A 189 1.26 17.56 15.80
C ARG A 189 0.45 16.28 15.63
N THR A 190 1.05 15.11 15.86
CA THR A 190 0.39 13.82 15.63
C THR A 190 0.87 12.75 16.60
N LYS A 191 0.19 11.59 16.59
CA LYS A 191 0.72 10.37 17.21
C LYS A 191 1.70 9.70 16.25
N VAL A 192 2.72 9.06 16.79
CA VAL A 192 3.80 8.44 16.01
C VAL A 192 4.13 7.03 16.50
N GLU A 193 4.59 6.19 15.60
CA GLU A 193 5.45 5.06 15.94
C GLU A 193 6.90 5.56 16.07
N VAL A 194 7.70 4.88 16.89
CA VAL A 194 9.13 5.20 17.02
C VAL A 194 9.95 3.93 16.86
N THR A 195 10.72 3.86 15.78
CA THR A 195 11.82 2.90 15.63
C THR A 195 13.11 3.51 16.15
N THR A 196 13.72 2.92 17.16
CA THR A 196 14.96 3.43 17.77
C THR A 196 16.01 2.32 17.97
N SER A 197 17.28 2.69 18.00
CA SER A 197 18.39 1.82 18.39
C SER A 197 19.02 2.15 19.74
N ARG A 198 18.52 3.21 20.39
CA ARG A 198 18.99 3.70 21.70
C ARG A 198 17.81 4.17 22.56
N PRO A 199 17.98 4.25 23.89
CA PRO A 199 16.95 4.79 24.78
C PRO A 199 16.45 6.17 24.36
N ILE A 200 15.15 6.42 24.54
CA ILE A 200 14.53 7.75 24.45
C ILE A 200 14.04 8.19 25.84
N PRO A 201 13.89 9.51 26.09
CA PRO A 201 13.45 10.01 27.39
C PRO A 201 12.10 9.43 27.84
N GLU A 202 12.00 9.12 29.14
CA GLU A 202 10.75 8.64 29.76
C GLU A 202 9.57 9.59 29.51
N SER A 203 9.83 10.89 29.49
CA SER A 203 8.82 11.91 29.18
C SER A 203 8.14 11.70 27.82
N PHE A 204 8.84 11.10 26.85
CA PHE A 204 8.23 10.78 25.55
C PHE A 204 7.29 9.59 25.64
N LEU A 205 7.62 8.59 26.45
CA LEU A 205 6.77 7.43 26.69
C LEU A 205 5.49 7.83 27.45
N GLN A 206 5.62 8.73 28.42
CA GLN A 206 4.48 9.24 29.21
C GLN A 206 3.61 10.25 28.45
N SER A 207 4.04 10.73 27.28
CA SER A 207 3.34 11.79 26.53
C SER A 207 1.96 11.39 25.98
N GLY A 208 1.68 10.09 25.86
CA GLY A 208 0.49 9.57 25.15
C GLY A 208 0.52 9.79 23.63
N ARG A 209 1.65 10.26 23.07
CA ARG A 209 1.85 10.54 21.65
C ARG A 209 2.55 9.41 20.89
N ILE A 210 3.17 8.46 21.58
CA ILE A 210 3.77 7.29 20.95
C ILE A 210 2.74 6.15 20.92
N SER A 211 2.39 5.66 19.74
CA SER A 211 1.44 4.56 19.55
C SER A 211 2.11 3.19 19.53
N LYS A 212 3.39 3.12 19.18
CA LYS A 212 4.18 1.88 19.12
C LYS A 212 5.67 2.17 19.21
N ILE A 213 6.42 1.26 19.82
CA ILE A 213 7.90 1.33 19.87
C ILE A 213 8.51 0.10 19.23
N ILE A 214 9.49 0.30 18.36
CA ILE A 214 10.30 -0.77 17.78
C ILE A 214 11.74 -0.51 18.20
N TYR A 215 12.22 -1.25 19.20
CA TYR A 215 13.59 -1.08 19.72
C TYR A 215 14.51 -2.12 19.08
N LYS A 216 15.43 -1.67 18.22
CA LYS A 216 16.33 -2.50 17.41
C LYS A 216 17.79 -2.26 17.79
N THR A 217 18.46 -3.23 18.40
CA THR A 217 19.84 -3.06 18.87
C THR A 217 20.59 -4.39 18.89
N ASP A 218 21.92 -4.34 18.92
CA ASP A 218 22.77 -5.52 19.14
C ASP A 218 22.75 -5.97 20.61
N GLU A 219 22.60 -5.02 21.53
CA GLU A 219 22.49 -5.24 22.98
C GLU A 219 21.45 -4.31 23.58
N PHE A 220 20.56 -4.84 24.40
CA PHE A 220 19.47 -4.05 24.98
C PHE A 220 19.90 -3.37 26.27
N ASP A 221 19.53 -2.09 26.37
CA ASP A 221 19.50 -1.38 27.65
C ASP A 221 18.34 -1.93 28.49
N GLN A 222 18.66 -2.54 29.62
CA GLN A 222 17.68 -3.24 30.47
C GLN A 222 16.77 -2.25 31.20
N ASP A 223 17.29 -1.09 31.60
CA ASP A 223 16.49 -0.05 32.25
C ASP A 223 15.46 0.49 31.26
N PHE A 224 15.86 0.68 30.01
CA PHE A 224 14.97 1.13 28.95
C PHE A 224 13.94 0.05 28.54
N ILE A 225 14.29 -1.24 28.50
CA ILE A 225 13.30 -2.32 28.34
C ILE A 225 12.23 -2.23 29.43
N GLN A 226 12.65 -2.13 30.69
CA GLN A 226 11.70 -2.07 31.80
C GLN A 226 10.80 -0.84 31.69
N LEU A 227 11.37 0.29 31.27
CA LEU A 227 10.64 1.51 31.03
C LEU A 227 9.57 1.36 29.93
N ILE A 228 9.93 0.74 28.79
CA ILE A 228 8.98 0.43 27.71
C ILE A 228 7.88 -0.50 28.22
N LYS A 229 8.23 -1.59 28.94
CA LYS A 229 7.26 -2.55 29.48
C LYS A 229 6.26 -1.88 30.43
N ASN A 230 6.72 -0.94 31.25
CA ASN A 230 5.88 -0.20 32.18
C ASN A 230 4.96 0.84 31.49
N SER A 231 5.31 1.29 30.29
CA SER A 231 4.57 2.35 29.57
C SER A 231 3.21 1.92 29.00
N SER A 232 2.89 0.62 28.99
CA SER A 232 1.72 0.04 28.29
C SER A 232 1.64 0.30 26.78
N ILE A 233 2.70 0.87 26.19
CA ILE A 233 2.78 1.12 24.74
C ILE A 233 3.06 -0.22 24.03
N PRO A 234 2.32 -0.55 22.95
CA PRO A 234 2.65 -1.69 22.10
C PRO A 234 4.11 -1.63 21.64
N HIS A 235 4.85 -2.73 21.80
CA HIS A 235 6.29 -2.72 21.51
C HIS A 235 6.77 -4.00 20.83
N VAL A 236 7.88 -3.87 20.12
CA VAL A 236 8.62 -4.97 19.49
C VAL A 236 10.10 -4.80 19.80
N PHE A 237 10.72 -5.84 20.35
CA PHE A 237 12.16 -5.90 20.59
C PHE A 237 12.84 -6.73 19.50
N VAL A 238 13.83 -6.14 18.84
CA VAL A 238 14.55 -6.77 17.74
C VAL A 238 16.04 -6.76 18.03
N CYS A 239 16.63 -7.93 18.19
CA CYS A 239 18.08 -8.06 18.25
C CYS A 239 18.63 -8.07 16.81
N LEU A 240 19.67 -7.27 16.56
CA LEU A 240 20.35 -7.20 15.27
C LEU A 240 21.59 -8.12 15.22
N SER A 241 22.13 -8.50 16.37
CA SER A 241 23.31 -9.36 16.49
C SER A 241 22.90 -10.83 16.74
N PRO A 242 23.21 -11.75 15.82
CA PRO A 242 22.94 -13.18 16.04
C PRO A 242 23.74 -13.74 17.22
N ASP A 243 24.94 -13.21 17.47
CA ASP A 243 25.84 -13.67 18.53
C ASP A 243 25.29 -13.31 19.92
N ASN A 244 24.63 -12.15 20.05
CA ASN A 244 24.05 -11.69 21.31
C ASN A 244 22.63 -12.20 21.55
N LEU A 245 21.93 -12.67 20.52
CA LEU A 245 20.50 -13.03 20.58
C LEU A 245 20.15 -13.97 21.74
N SER A 246 20.93 -15.05 21.92
CA SER A 246 20.67 -16.04 22.98
C SER A 246 20.84 -15.43 24.37
N LYS A 247 21.89 -14.63 24.57
CA LYS A 247 22.17 -13.95 25.84
C LYS A 247 21.10 -12.91 26.16
N GLU A 248 20.66 -12.13 25.17
CA GLU A 248 19.62 -11.13 25.37
C GLU A 248 18.25 -11.76 25.68
N ARG A 249 17.91 -12.88 25.03
CA ARG A 249 16.72 -13.69 25.36
C ARG A 249 16.78 -14.29 26.75
N GLU A 250 17.94 -14.74 27.20
CA GLU A 250 18.12 -15.26 28.57
C GLU A 250 17.89 -14.17 29.62
N LYS A 251 18.49 -12.98 29.44
CA LYS A 251 18.27 -11.82 30.32
C LYS A 251 16.81 -11.40 30.37
N ASN A 252 16.10 -11.52 29.24
CA ASN A 252 14.73 -11.07 29.05
C ASN A 252 13.79 -12.25 28.74
N PHE A 253 13.88 -13.34 29.52
CA PHE A 253 13.19 -14.60 29.24
C PHE A 253 11.66 -14.48 29.17
N ASP A 254 11.10 -13.46 29.81
CA ASP A 254 9.66 -13.16 29.85
C ASP A 254 9.20 -12.29 28.65
N THR A 255 10.13 -11.93 27.77
CA THR A 255 9.94 -10.95 26.71
C THR A 255 10.31 -11.56 25.36
N LEU A 256 9.42 -11.44 24.38
CA LEU A 256 9.70 -11.91 23.03
C LEU A 256 10.72 -10.99 22.34
N ILE A 257 11.95 -11.51 22.16
CA ILE A 257 12.99 -10.86 21.35
C ILE A 257 13.08 -11.56 19.99
N SER A 258 12.70 -10.83 18.94
CA SER A 258 12.82 -11.26 17.55
C SER A 258 14.24 -11.00 17.04
N TYR A 259 14.68 -11.78 16.05
CA TYR A 259 15.92 -11.54 15.32
C TYR A 259 15.59 -11.03 13.93
N PHE A 260 16.27 -9.97 13.48
CA PHE A 260 16.13 -9.46 12.12
C PHE A 260 17.36 -9.78 11.29
N ASN A 261 17.25 -10.82 10.47
CA ASN A 261 18.31 -11.22 9.56
C ASN A 261 18.19 -10.49 8.22
N LYS A 262 18.87 -9.34 8.09
CA LYS A 262 18.88 -8.55 6.84
C LYS A 262 19.31 -9.37 5.63
N LYS A 263 20.31 -10.24 5.77
CA LYS A 263 20.83 -11.05 4.65
C LYS A 263 19.78 -12.06 4.18
N GLU A 264 19.16 -12.78 5.10
CA GLU A 264 18.13 -13.76 4.79
C GLU A 264 16.88 -13.13 4.14
N LEU A 265 16.45 -11.96 4.63
CA LEU A 265 15.36 -11.20 4.02
C LEU A 265 15.67 -10.86 2.56
N VAL A 266 16.86 -10.33 2.29
CA VAL A 266 17.28 -9.96 0.94
C VAL A 266 17.34 -11.17 0.02
N GLU A 267 17.92 -12.28 0.47
CA GLU A 267 17.97 -13.52 -0.32
C GLU A 267 16.59 -14.15 -0.56
N SER A 268 15.68 -14.06 0.40
CA SER A 268 14.27 -14.45 0.22
C SER A 268 13.59 -13.58 -0.84
N ASN A 269 13.79 -12.26 -0.78
CA ASN A 269 13.17 -11.30 -1.68
C ASN A 269 13.73 -11.38 -3.12
N LYS A 270 15.01 -11.70 -3.30
CA LYS A 270 15.59 -12.05 -4.61
C LYS A 270 14.93 -13.27 -5.26
N LYS A 271 14.47 -14.25 -4.46
CA LYS A 271 13.76 -15.43 -4.99
C LYS A 271 12.33 -15.08 -5.39
N ARG A 272 11.69 -14.17 -4.67
CA ARG A 272 10.32 -13.69 -4.96
C ARG A 272 10.25 -12.83 -6.21
N LEU A 273 11.28 -12.01 -6.44
CA LEU A 273 11.40 -11.17 -7.63
C LEU A 273 12.81 -11.26 -8.19
N LYS A 274 12.92 -11.96 -9.32
CA LYS A 274 14.14 -12.03 -10.12
C LYS A 274 14.17 -10.82 -11.04
N ILE A 275 15.20 -10.00 -10.90
CA ILE A 275 15.43 -8.82 -11.74
C ILE A 275 16.69 -9.11 -12.53
N GLU A 276 16.58 -9.10 -13.85
CA GLU A 276 17.73 -9.24 -14.75
C GLU A 276 18.46 -7.91 -14.90
N ASN A 277 17.70 -6.82 -15.09
CA ASN A 277 18.20 -5.46 -15.16
C ASN A 277 17.30 -4.51 -14.37
N ILE A 278 17.88 -3.75 -13.44
CA ILE A 278 17.17 -2.79 -12.59
C ILE A 278 16.75 -1.53 -13.35
N GLU A 279 17.43 -1.21 -14.46
CA GLU A 279 17.13 -0.02 -15.26
C GLU A 279 15.83 -0.16 -16.05
N ASP A 280 15.45 -1.40 -16.36
CA ASP A 280 14.25 -1.73 -17.14
C ASP A 280 12.97 -1.79 -16.27
N ILE A 281 13.11 -1.63 -14.95
CA ILE A 281 11.99 -1.70 -14.03
C ILE A 281 11.70 -0.34 -13.40
N LYS A 282 10.42 -0.08 -13.22
CA LYS A 282 9.88 1.06 -12.50
C LYS A 282 9.30 0.59 -11.18
N ILE A 283 9.36 1.49 -10.19
CA ILE A 283 8.94 1.22 -8.83
C ILE A 283 7.95 2.30 -8.42
N LYS A 284 6.82 1.87 -7.87
CA LYS A 284 5.92 2.73 -7.09
C LYS A 284 5.88 2.21 -5.67
N SER A 285 5.97 3.12 -4.70
CA SER A 285 6.04 2.75 -3.29
C SER A 285 4.77 3.13 -2.54
N GLY A 286 4.30 2.19 -1.73
CA GLY A 286 3.26 2.40 -0.70
C GLY A 286 3.78 3.12 0.54
N LYS A 287 5.09 3.38 0.58
CA LYS A 287 5.78 4.07 1.65
C LYS A 287 6.42 5.35 1.12
N LYS A 288 6.52 6.37 1.97
CA LYS A 288 7.34 7.56 1.72
C LYS A 288 8.34 7.73 2.85
N ILE A 289 9.56 8.14 2.52
CA ILE A 289 10.61 8.46 3.49
C ILE A 289 10.88 9.95 3.40
N VAL A 290 10.78 10.64 4.53
CA VAL A 290 11.09 12.05 4.63
C VAL A 290 12.42 12.20 5.34
N CYS A 291 13.39 12.77 4.65
CA CYS A 291 14.70 13.10 5.18
C CYS A 291 14.94 14.59 4.93
N GLY A 292 14.73 15.37 5.99
CA GLY A 292 14.72 16.82 5.92
C GLY A 292 13.62 17.43 5.06
N ASP A 293 14.00 18.17 4.03
CA ASP A 293 13.08 18.84 3.09
C ASP A 293 12.73 17.97 1.87
N LYS A 294 13.33 16.78 1.78
CA LYS A 294 13.14 15.85 0.67
C LYS A 294 12.29 14.66 1.08
N THR A 295 11.50 14.21 0.12
CA THR A 295 10.69 13.00 0.20
C THR A 295 11.16 12.01 -0.85
N TYR A 296 11.31 10.76 -0.44
CA TYR A 296 11.78 9.65 -1.26
C TYR A 296 10.75 8.53 -1.24
N ASP A 297 10.69 7.73 -2.30
CA ASP A 297 9.81 6.56 -2.37
C ASP A 297 10.36 5.37 -1.60
N SER A 298 11.67 5.31 -1.38
CA SER A 298 12.32 4.19 -0.72
C SER A 298 13.71 4.52 -0.19
N TYR A 299 14.27 3.62 0.62
CA TYR A 299 15.68 3.73 1.01
C TYR A 299 16.61 3.51 -0.18
N PHE A 300 16.14 2.83 -1.23
CA PHE A 300 16.90 2.68 -2.46
C PHE A 300 17.08 4.03 -3.16
N ASP A 301 16.01 4.83 -3.27
CA ASP A 301 16.07 6.18 -3.83
C ASP A 301 16.86 7.15 -2.93
N LEU A 302 16.71 7.05 -1.60
CA LEU A 302 17.49 7.86 -0.65
C LEU A 302 19.00 7.64 -0.80
N ASN A 303 19.42 6.43 -1.20
CA ASN A 303 20.82 6.06 -1.42
C ASN A 303 21.22 6.11 -2.91
N ASP A 304 20.62 6.99 -3.69
CA ASP A 304 20.90 7.22 -5.13
C ASP A 304 20.82 5.94 -6.00
N ARG A 305 20.00 4.96 -5.60
CA ARG A 305 19.84 3.68 -6.30
C ARG A 305 21.12 2.86 -6.46
N LYS A 306 22.12 3.07 -5.60
CA LYS A 306 23.43 2.40 -5.69
C LYS A 306 23.48 1.02 -5.04
N ASP A 307 22.60 0.75 -4.07
CA ASP A 307 22.60 -0.50 -3.30
C ASP A 307 21.23 -1.19 -3.34
N LEU A 308 21.15 -2.23 -4.18
CA LEU A 308 19.97 -3.09 -4.34
C LEU A 308 19.54 -3.76 -3.03
N THR A 309 20.39 -3.82 -2.01
CA THR A 309 20.00 -4.32 -0.69
C THR A 309 18.82 -3.52 -0.14
N HIS A 310 18.82 -2.20 -0.33
CA HIS A 310 17.70 -1.35 0.11
C HIS A 310 16.43 -1.60 -0.69
N PHE A 311 16.57 -1.85 -2.01
CA PHE A 311 15.44 -2.25 -2.84
C PHE A 311 14.79 -3.52 -2.30
N TYR A 312 15.58 -4.56 -2.05
CA TYR A 312 15.05 -5.84 -1.57
C TYR A 312 14.52 -5.77 -0.14
N ILE A 313 15.06 -4.91 0.73
CA ILE A 313 14.48 -4.70 2.07
C ILE A 313 13.07 -4.11 1.97
N ASP A 314 12.89 -3.13 1.09
CA ASP A 314 11.61 -2.42 0.94
C ASP A 314 10.64 -3.11 -0.03
N LEU A 315 11.00 -4.25 -0.62
CA LEU A 315 10.23 -4.94 -1.67
C LEU A 315 8.75 -5.13 -1.31
N ASP A 316 8.44 -5.45 -0.05
CA ASP A 316 7.06 -5.65 0.40
C ASP A 316 6.18 -4.39 0.32
N TYR A 317 6.77 -3.21 0.19
CA TYR A 317 6.09 -1.93 0.02
C TYR A 317 6.04 -1.47 -1.44
N PHE A 318 6.60 -2.24 -2.38
CA PHE A 318 6.68 -1.84 -3.78
C PHE A 318 5.61 -2.49 -4.64
N ARG A 319 5.13 -1.74 -5.62
CA ARG A 319 4.70 -2.26 -6.90
C ARG A 319 5.85 -2.09 -7.88
N VAL A 320 6.27 -3.19 -8.49
CA VAL A 320 7.32 -3.25 -9.50
C VAL A 320 6.70 -3.60 -10.83
N TYR A 321 7.04 -2.83 -11.87
CA TYR A 321 6.47 -2.99 -13.20
C TYR A 321 7.49 -2.59 -14.27
N SER A 322 7.28 -3.05 -15.50
CA SER A 322 7.98 -2.59 -16.68
C SER A 322 7.01 -1.89 -17.62
N GLU A 323 7.54 -1.00 -18.45
CA GLU A 323 6.82 -0.44 -19.60
C GLU A 323 7.54 -0.90 -20.86
N GLU A 324 6.80 -1.40 -21.84
CA GLU A 324 7.37 -1.73 -23.15
C GLU A 324 7.49 -0.45 -23.97
N ASP A 325 8.69 -0.14 -24.46
CA ASP A 325 8.91 1.00 -25.38
C ASP A 325 8.21 0.78 -26.74
N GLU A 326 8.02 1.86 -27.49
CA GLU A 326 7.42 1.84 -28.85
C GLU A 326 8.25 1.18 -29.93
#